data_AF-A0A534IJD1-F1
#
_entry.id   AF-A0A534IJD1-F1
#
_cell.length_a   1.000
_cell.length_b   1.000
_cell.length_c   1.000
_cell.angle_alpha   90.00
_cell.angle_beta   90.00
_cell.angle_gamma   90.00
#
_symmetry.space_group_name_H-M   'P 1'
#
loop_
_entity.id
_entity.type
_entity.pdbx_description
1 polymer ?
#
loop_
_entity_poly.entity_id
_entity_poly.type
_entity_poly.pdbx_seq_one_letter_code
_entity_poly.pdbx_strand_id
1 'polypeptide(L)'
;MHLASKLGLRDNEAFQAAYWKAFEDFFGPNNAAVVKAMTMARTMKVDTGEGDIDRVCFGLRQTMSWLAEAIERKALASIGQPVPGQTSTPPKRQRSKAS
;
A
#
# COMPACT_ATOMS: atom_id res chain seq x y z
N MET A 1 4.66 -8.04 8.73
CA MET A 1 3.34 -7.79 9.34
C MET A 1 2.68 -6.64 8.58
N HIS A 2 1.49 -6.85 8.02
CA HIS A 2 0.72 -5.88 7.23
C HIS A 2 0.22 -4.74 8.16
N LEU A 3 0.43 -3.48 7.78
CA LEU A 3 0.02 -2.31 8.58
C LEU A 3 -1.50 -2.25 8.73
N ALA A 4 -2.26 -2.55 7.67
CA ALA A 4 -3.72 -2.51 7.75
C ALA A 4 -4.31 -3.64 8.61
N SER A 5 -3.58 -4.76 8.80
CA SER A 5 -4.04 -5.85 9.68
C SER A 5 -4.04 -5.44 11.15
N LYS A 6 -3.09 -4.58 11.56
CA LYS A 6 -3.08 -4.01 12.92
C LYS A 6 -4.27 -3.08 13.18
N LEU A 7 -4.87 -2.55 12.12
CA LEU A 7 -6.01 -1.62 12.18
C LEU A 7 -7.35 -2.31 11.90
N GLY A 8 -7.37 -3.62 11.64
CA GLY A 8 -8.59 -4.34 11.27
C GLY A 8 -9.17 -3.93 9.90
N LEU A 9 -8.38 -3.28 9.04
CA LEU A 9 -8.82 -2.72 7.77
C LEU A 9 -8.51 -3.60 6.55
N ARG A 10 -7.95 -4.79 6.79
CA ARG A 10 -7.55 -5.71 5.71
C ARG A 10 -8.73 -6.03 4.78
N ASP A 11 -9.89 -6.27 5.35
CA ASP A 11 -11.08 -6.71 4.63
C ASP A 11 -11.98 -5.51 4.25
N ASN A 12 -11.52 -4.28 4.46
CA ASN A 12 -12.23 -3.06 4.08
C ASN A 12 -12.06 -2.78 2.58
N GLU A 13 -13.16 -2.80 1.82
CA GLU A 13 -13.14 -2.60 0.36
C GLU A 13 -12.49 -1.28 -0.06
N ALA A 14 -12.69 -0.19 0.68
CA ALA A 14 -12.07 1.09 0.39
C ALA A 14 -10.55 1.05 0.55
N PHE A 15 -10.05 0.35 1.57
CA PHE A 15 -8.61 0.10 1.74
C PHE A 15 -8.06 -0.72 0.58
N GLN A 16 -8.76 -1.80 0.19
CA GLN A 16 -8.30 -2.67 -0.90
C GLN A 16 -8.22 -1.92 -2.24
N ALA A 17 -9.24 -1.12 -2.57
CA ALA A 17 -9.23 -0.26 -3.75
C ALA A 17 -8.08 0.76 -3.70
N ALA A 18 -7.89 1.41 -2.56
CA ALA A 18 -6.80 2.36 -2.36
C ALA A 18 -5.41 1.70 -2.46
N TYR A 19 -5.27 0.46 -1.99
CA TYR A 19 -4.04 -0.33 -2.09
C TYR A 19 -3.69 -0.62 -3.55
N TRP A 20 -4.64 -1.12 -4.34
CA TRP A 20 -4.38 -1.40 -5.76
C TRP A 20 -4.11 -0.14 -6.55
N LYS A 21 -4.81 0.95 -6.26
CA LYS A 21 -4.51 2.25 -6.86
C LYS A 21 -3.09 2.72 -6.52
N ALA A 22 -2.68 2.63 -5.25
CA ALA A 22 -1.33 2.98 -4.84
C ALA A 22 -0.28 2.09 -5.52
N PHE A 23 -0.55 0.79 -5.62
CA PHE A 23 0.31 -0.17 -6.30
C PHE A 23 0.47 0.17 -7.79
N GLU A 24 -0.62 0.48 -8.50
CA GLU A 24 -0.60 0.94 -9.90
C GLU A 24 0.14 2.26 -10.05
N ASP A 25 -0.04 3.22 -9.14
CA ASP A 25 0.70 4.49 -9.18
C ASP A 25 2.22 4.29 -9.02
N PHE A 26 2.66 3.27 -8.29
CA PHE A 26 4.09 2.98 -8.07
C PHE A 26 4.74 2.25 -9.25
N PHE A 27 4.08 1.22 -9.78
CA PHE A 27 4.64 0.40 -10.86
C PHE A 27 4.24 0.89 -12.27
N GLY A 28 3.25 1.76 -12.34
CA GLY A 28 2.59 2.16 -13.58
C GLY A 28 1.61 1.10 -14.09
N PRO A 29 0.64 1.50 -14.93
CA PRO A 29 -0.44 0.62 -15.40
C PRO A 29 0.06 -0.60 -16.18
N ASN A 30 1.19 -0.48 -16.88
CA ASN A 30 1.74 -1.55 -17.70
C ASN A 30 2.49 -2.61 -16.88
N ASN A 31 3.24 -2.20 -15.85
CA ASN A 31 4.07 -3.14 -15.08
C ASN A 31 3.35 -3.68 -13.85
N ALA A 32 2.34 -2.99 -13.33
CA ALA A 32 1.60 -3.41 -12.14
C ALA A 32 1.04 -4.84 -12.30
N ALA A 33 0.38 -5.14 -13.42
CA ALA A 33 -0.17 -6.46 -13.69
C ALA A 33 0.92 -7.56 -13.70
N VAL A 34 2.06 -7.27 -14.32
CA VAL A 34 3.20 -8.21 -14.41
C VAL A 34 3.82 -8.44 -13.02
N VAL A 35 4.08 -7.37 -12.27
CA VAL A 35 4.64 -7.46 -10.92
C VAL A 35 3.69 -8.19 -9.98
N LYS A 36 2.38 -7.93 -10.07
CA LYS A 36 1.35 -8.68 -9.33
C LYS A 36 1.44 -10.17 -9.66
N ALA A 37 1.40 -10.53 -10.95
CA ALA A 37 1.44 -11.92 -11.40
C ALA A 37 2.74 -12.63 -10.98
N MET A 38 3.90 -11.99 -11.16
CA MET A 38 5.19 -12.52 -10.73
C MET A 38 5.25 -12.73 -9.21
N THR A 39 4.71 -11.79 -8.45
CA THR A 39 4.67 -11.88 -6.99
C THR A 39 3.78 -13.06 -6.58
N MET A 40 2.55 -13.16 -7.13
CA MET A 40 1.64 -14.28 -6.89
C MET A 40 2.26 -15.64 -7.23
N ALA A 41 2.95 -15.75 -8.37
CA ALA A 41 3.59 -16.99 -8.80
C ALA A 41 4.72 -17.42 -7.86
N ARG A 42 5.40 -16.47 -7.22
CA ARG A 42 6.50 -16.76 -6.28
C ARG A 42 6.00 -17.19 -4.89
N THR A 43 4.82 -16.75 -4.47
CA THR A 43 4.25 -17.03 -3.14
C THR A 43 3.30 -18.26 -3.10
N MET A 44 3.40 -19.19 -4.04
CA MET A 44 2.46 -20.31 -4.23
C MET A 44 2.20 -21.25 -3.02
N LYS A 45 2.94 -21.15 -1.91
CA LYS A 45 2.86 -22.12 -0.80
C LYS A 45 3.01 -21.57 0.61
N VAL A 46 3.19 -20.26 0.78
CA VAL A 46 3.30 -19.71 2.14
C VAL A 46 1.90 -19.36 2.58
N ASP A 47 1.54 -19.78 3.79
CA ASP A 47 0.27 -19.56 4.48
C ASP A 47 0.09 -18.06 4.83
N THR A 48 0.22 -17.20 3.81
CA THR A 48 0.33 -15.74 3.95
C THR A 48 -1.03 -15.06 3.95
N GLY A 49 -2.10 -15.74 4.36
CA GLY A 49 -3.47 -15.27 4.20
C GLY A 49 -4.05 -15.60 2.82
N GLU A 50 -5.38 -15.69 2.76
CA GLU A 50 -6.10 -16.10 1.55
C GLU A 50 -6.20 -14.98 0.49
N GLY A 51 -5.98 -13.72 0.85
CA GLY A 51 -6.18 -12.57 -0.04
C GLY A 51 -4.99 -12.22 -0.94
N ASP A 52 -5.27 -11.75 -2.15
CA ASP A 52 -4.28 -11.24 -3.11
C ASP A 52 -3.36 -10.16 -2.51
N ILE A 53 -3.90 -9.24 -1.72
CA ILE A 53 -3.13 -8.16 -1.09
C ILE A 53 -2.12 -8.71 -0.09
N ASP A 54 -2.50 -9.72 0.70
CA ASP A 54 -1.59 -10.29 1.69
C ASP A 54 -0.40 -10.97 1.00
N ARG A 55 -0.67 -11.73 -0.07
CA ARG A 55 0.36 -12.40 -0.87
C ARG A 55 1.26 -11.40 -1.61
N VAL A 56 0.70 -10.32 -2.16
CA VAL A 56 1.49 -9.27 -2.84
C VAL A 56 2.33 -8.54 -1.82
N CYS A 57 1.73 -8.09 -0.72
CA CYS A 57 2.42 -7.38 0.35
C CYS A 57 3.53 -8.25 0.94
N PHE A 58 3.30 -9.54 1.18
CA PHE A 58 4.32 -10.47 1.64
C PHE A 58 5.47 -10.58 0.62
N GLY A 59 5.18 -10.83 -0.66
CA GLY A 59 6.22 -10.96 -1.67
C GLY A 59 7.02 -9.67 -1.90
N LEU A 60 6.36 -8.50 -1.84
CA LEU A 60 7.03 -7.21 -1.82
C LEU A 60 7.90 -7.05 -0.57
N ARG A 61 7.45 -7.48 0.61
CA ARG A 61 8.27 -7.39 1.83
C ARG A 61 9.54 -8.23 1.77
N GLN A 62 9.49 -9.39 1.13
CA GLN A 62 10.65 -10.26 0.94
C GLN A 62 11.72 -9.65 0.01
N THR A 63 11.32 -8.78 -0.92
CA THR A 63 12.22 -8.19 -1.92
C THR A 63 12.60 -6.75 -1.58
N MET A 64 11.61 -5.95 -1.16
CA MET A 64 11.69 -4.53 -0.87
C MET A 64 10.68 -4.16 0.23
N SER A 65 11.04 -4.42 1.49
CA SER A 65 10.20 -4.09 2.66
C SER A 65 9.76 -2.62 2.73
N TRP A 66 10.62 -1.69 2.30
CA TRP A 66 10.29 -0.25 2.27
C TRP A 66 9.16 0.08 1.27
N LEU A 67 9.11 -0.63 0.14
CA LEU A 67 8.13 -0.38 -0.92
C LEU A 67 6.75 -0.89 -0.52
N ALA A 68 6.69 -2.09 0.05
CA ALA A 68 5.46 -2.63 0.61
C ALA A 68 4.87 -1.67 1.66
N GLU A 69 5.72 -1.11 2.51
CA GLU A 69 5.31 -0.14 3.52
C GLU A 69 4.82 1.18 2.89
N ALA A 70 5.52 1.72 1.90
CA ALA A 70 5.10 2.95 1.22
C ALA A 70 3.71 2.82 0.54
N ILE A 71 3.44 1.68 -0.09
CA ILE A 71 2.14 1.38 -0.72
C ILE A 71 1.04 1.33 0.34
N GLU A 72 1.23 0.58 1.43
CA GLU A 72 0.24 0.50 2.51
C GLU A 72 -0.01 1.85 3.19
N ARG A 73 1.04 2.65 3.42
CA ARG A 73 0.91 4.01 3.98
C ARG A 73 0.11 4.93 3.06
N LYS A 74 0.36 4.86 1.75
CA LYS A 74 -0.40 5.64 0.76
C LYS A 74 -1.87 5.22 0.69
N ALA A 75 -2.13 3.92 0.79
CA ALA A 75 -3.49 3.38 0.85
C ALA A 75 -4.25 3.86 2.10
N LEU A 76 -3.62 3.76 3.28
CA LEU A 76 -4.20 4.24 4.54
C LEU A 76 -4.49 5.75 4.52
N ALA A 77 -3.54 6.56 4.02
CA ALA A 77 -3.74 7.99 3.88
C ALA A 77 -4.91 8.34 2.95
N SER A 78 -5.11 7.55 1.89
CA SER A 78 -6.18 7.77 0.90
C SER A 78 -7.59 7.51 1.47
N ILE A 79 -7.70 6.67 2.51
CA ILE A 79 -8.97 6.39 3.20
C ILE A 79 -9.12 7.17 4.52
N GLY A 80 -8.27 8.18 4.75
CA GLY A 80 -8.31 9.04 5.94
C GLY A 80 -7.87 8.35 7.23
N GLN A 81 -7.18 7.22 7.14
CA GLN A 81 -6.71 6.49 8.32
C GLN A 81 -5.35 7.01 8.79
N PRO A 82 -5.13 7.09 10.12
CA PRO A 82 -3.85 7.54 10.65
C PRO A 82 -2.74 6.58 10.22
N VAL A 83 -1.73 7.14 9.55
CA VAL A 83 -0.58 6.37 9.07
C VAL A 83 0.41 6.20 10.23
N PRO A 84 0.65 4.98 10.74
CA PRO A 84 1.57 4.77 11.85
C PRO A 84 2.98 5.21 11.45
N GLY A 85 3.57 6.14 12.21
CA GLY A 85 4.92 6.67 11.95
C GLY A 85 5.00 7.71 10.82
N GLN A 86 3.91 8.39 10.44
CA GLN A 86 4.03 9.73 9.87
C GLN A 86 4.25 10.71 11.02
N THR A 87 5.48 11.14 11.24
CA THR A 87 5.73 12.45 11.85
C THR A 87 5.25 13.49 10.86
N SER A 88 4.06 14.03 11.13
CA SER A 88 3.53 15.31 10.66
C SER A 88 4.47 16.13 9.77
N THR A 89 4.35 15.97 8.45
CA THR A 89 4.77 17.05 7.54
C THR A 89 3.61 18.04 7.49
N PRO A 90 3.79 19.31 7.90
CA PRO A 90 2.69 20.26 8.02
C PRO A 90 2.09 20.58 6.64
N PRO A 91 0.81 21.01 6.59
CA PRO A 91 0.14 21.31 5.33
C PRO A 91 0.87 22.44 4.59
N LYS A 92 1.04 22.23 3.29
CA LYS A 92 1.63 23.17 2.33
C LYS A 92 0.97 24.54 2.50
N ARG A 93 1.68 25.49 3.13
CA ARG A 93 1.24 26.86 3.39
C ARG A 93 0.93 27.53 2.04
N GLN A 94 -0.34 27.71 1.73
CA GLN A 94 -0.81 28.46 0.57
C GLN A 94 -0.38 29.91 0.78
N ARG A 95 0.64 30.34 0.02
CA ARG A 95 1.19 31.69 0.09
C ARG A 95 0.24 32.62 -0.67
N SER A 96 -0.78 33.12 0.00
CA SER A 96 -1.59 34.23 -0.49
C SER A 96 -0.69 35.46 -0.63
N LYS A 97 -0.35 35.83 -1.86
CA LYS A 97 0.26 37.13 -2.15
C LYS A 97 -0.81 38.21 -1.93
N ALA A 98 -0.62 39.03 -0.92
CA ALA A 98 -1.20 40.36 -0.85
C ALA A 98 -0.22 41.33 -1.51
N SER A 99 -0.67 42.06 -2.53
CA SER A 99 -0.14 43.35 -2.98
C SER A 99 -1.24 44.03 -3.77
#